data_AF-A0A7W1LDR6-F1
#
_entry.id   AF-A0A7W1LDR6-F1
#
_cell.length_a   1.000
_cell.length_b   1.000
_cell.length_c   1.000
_cell.angle_alpha   90.00
_cell.angle_beta   90.00
_cell.angle_gamma   90.00
#
_symmetry.space_group_name_H-M   'P 1'
#
loop_
_entity.id
_entity.type
_entity.pdbx_description
1 polymer ?
#
loop_
_entity_poly.entity_id
_entity_poly.type
_entity_poly.pdbx_seq_one_letter_code
_entity_poly.pdbx_strand_id
1 'polypeptide(L)'
;MKNKNILKFSGGLVLSVAFSTFAVAQDTTQKTTTTKTTTKTEVVQNADGTYSVIEYPVGKEVTVDLTPNSMTGAKGMARVMRMADGTKVYVDLTGITGETKNFYAYAVDPSGMPTLLGPVIVENGLAKAEFSTPMNQFMLVLSPNEGLTTIDTATPVVFRSSVPKGYAVVANRPSSTVATDEKQVANSQPVVSIYDVPLLGITRREKGETEIRIKFAGDLAGLKGKAYINSSKAGVTKIKMRFDDMKLAPKQKRYVLWAVSPDNTFTKIGQVINTGKRQEAEIRGETALADFGLFVTVEEKDVMQPTGTIYAPFGRM
;
A
#
# COMPACT_ATOMS: atom_id res chain seq x y z
N MET A 1 65.32 -10.83 51.83
CA MET A 1 65.73 -10.70 50.41
C MET A 1 65.07 -9.45 49.83
N LYS A 2 65.88 -8.56 49.22
CA LYS A 2 65.62 -7.69 48.05
C LYS A 2 64.17 -7.20 47.84
N ASN A 3 63.86 -5.92 47.63
CA ASN A 3 64.67 -4.84 47.08
C ASN A 3 63.81 -3.55 47.08
N LYS A 4 64.46 -2.45 47.47
CA LYS A 4 64.59 -1.19 46.70
C LYS A 4 63.37 -0.32 46.32
N ASN A 5 63.55 0.95 46.70
CA ASN A 5 63.48 2.19 45.89
C ASN A 5 62.34 3.16 46.25
N ILE A 6 62.65 4.32 46.87
CA ILE A 6 63.05 5.62 46.26
C ILE A 6 61.80 6.33 45.69
N LEU A 7 61.51 7.63 45.82
CA LEU A 7 62.04 8.82 46.49
C LEU A 7 61.20 9.99 45.92
N LYS A 8 61.09 11.09 46.68
CA LYS A 8 60.76 12.50 46.29
C LYS A 8 59.30 12.84 45.95
N PHE A 9 58.66 13.79 46.65
CA PHE A 9 58.87 15.25 46.76
C PHE A 9 58.62 16.06 45.49
N SER A 10 57.59 16.92 45.57
CA SER A 10 57.35 18.25 44.94
C SER A 10 55.82 18.36 44.78
N GLY A 11 55.09 19.25 45.45
CA GLY A 11 55.36 20.67 45.61
C GLY A 11 54.93 21.39 44.34
N GLY A 12 53.74 21.99 44.30
CA GLY A 12 53.33 22.76 43.12
C GLY A 12 51.86 23.12 43.02
N LEU A 13 51.53 24.27 43.61
CA LEU A 13 50.59 25.29 43.13
C LEU A 13 49.14 24.90 42.73
N VAL A 14 48.22 25.41 43.55
CA VAL A 14 46.83 25.71 43.21
C VAL A 14 46.80 26.75 42.08
N LEU A 15 46.11 26.45 40.98
CA LEU A 15 45.56 27.47 40.07
C LEU A 15 44.11 27.09 39.74
N SER A 16 43.19 27.68 40.49
CA SER A 16 41.75 27.65 40.27
C SER A 16 41.39 28.57 39.10
N VAL A 17 41.14 27.99 37.92
CA VAL A 17 40.52 28.71 36.80
C VAL A 17 39.01 28.49 36.86
N ALA A 18 38.31 29.49 37.40
CA ALA A 18 36.86 29.57 37.33
C ALA A 18 36.46 29.93 35.89
N PHE A 19 35.97 28.95 35.13
CA PHE A 19 35.27 29.22 33.87
C PHE A 19 33.86 29.72 34.18
N SER A 20 33.68 31.04 34.13
CA SER A 20 32.38 31.68 34.06
C SER A 20 31.80 31.44 32.66
N THR A 21 30.95 30.43 32.52
CA THR A 21 30.16 30.24 31.31
C THR A 21 29.04 31.28 31.30
N PHE A 22 29.18 32.26 30.40
CA PHE A 22 28.08 33.17 30.05
C PHE A 22 26.99 32.36 29.35
N ALA A 23 25.93 32.04 30.08
CA ALA A 23 24.68 31.60 29.50
C ALA A 23 24.00 32.84 28.87
N VAL A 24 24.21 33.04 27.57
CA VAL A 24 23.39 33.96 26.79
C VAL A 24 22.03 33.26 26.64
N ALA A 25 21.06 33.68 27.43
CA ALA A 25 19.66 33.36 27.22
C ALA A 25 19.21 34.04 25.90
N GLN A 26 19.46 33.38 24.78
CA GLN A 26 18.80 33.72 23.53
C GLN A 26 17.34 33.32 23.68
N ASP A 27 16.50 34.31 23.98
CA ASP A 27 15.04 34.23 23.91
C ASP A 27 14.66 34.01 22.44
N THR A 28 14.86 32.77 22.00
CA THR A 28 14.44 32.31 20.69
C THR A 28 12.98 31.94 20.87
N THR A 29 12.10 32.90 20.65
CA THR A 29 10.66 32.67 20.54
C THR A 29 10.42 31.76 19.34
N GLN A 30 10.65 30.45 19.52
CA GLN A 30 10.25 29.42 18.58
C GLN A 30 8.73 29.45 18.54
N LYS A 31 8.23 30.08 17.49
CA LYS A 31 6.83 30.04 17.10
C LYS A 31 6.53 28.58 16.73
N THR A 32 6.18 27.76 17.72
CA THR A 32 5.69 26.39 17.54
C THR A 32 4.47 26.50 16.64
N THR A 33 4.68 26.26 15.35
CA THR A 33 3.61 26.22 14.38
C THR A 33 2.98 24.85 14.57
N THR A 34 1.97 24.80 15.44
CA THR A 34 1.11 23.62 15.60
C THR A 34 0.32 23.47 14.31
N THR A 35 0.90 22.78 13.34
CA THR A 35 0.19 22.38 12.12
C THR A 35 -0.93 21.44 12.54
N LYS A 36 -2.15 21.96 12.64
CA LYS A 36 -3.35 21.19 12.92
C LYS A 36 -3.64 20.36 11.66
N THR A 37 -3.00 19.21 11.54
CA THR A 37 -3.28 18.24 10.48
C THR A 37 -4.72 17.78 10.64
N THR A 38 -5.61 18.35 9.84
CA THR A 38 -6.96 17.83 9.65
C THR A 38 -6.84 16.50 8.92
N THR A 39 -6.81 15.41 9.68
CA THR A 39 -6.84 14.04 9.13
C THR A 39 -8.17 13.87 8.42
N LYS A 40 -8.15 13.93 7.08
CA LYS A 40 -9.29 13.59 6.24
C LYS A 40 -9.58 12.11 6.49
N THR A 41 -10.78 11.82 6.98
CA THR A 41 -11.23 10.46 7.29
C THR A 41 -11.94 9.94 6.05
N GLU A 42 -11.20 9.26 5.18
CA GLU A 42 -11.72 8.71 3.94
C GLU A 42 -12.06 7.23 4.12
N VAL A 43 -13.19 6.84 3.55
CA VAL A 43 -13.54 5.44 3.34
C VAL A 43 -13.56 5.20 1.85
N VAL A 44 -12.74 4.26 1.40
CA VAL A 44 -12.72 3.83 0.00
C VAL A 44 -13.61 2.62 -0.12
N GLN A 45 -14.76 2.77 -0.78
CA GLN A 45 -15.62 1.63 -1.08
C GLN A 45 -15.24 1.07 -2.45
N ASN A 46 -15.10 -0.26 -2.53
CA ASN A 46 -14.90 -0.92 -3.80
C ASN A 46 -16.12 -0.71 -4.71
N ALA A 47 -15.91 -0.69 -6.03
CA ALA A 47 -16.95 -0.39 -7.00
C ALA A 47 -18.13 -1.39 -6.95
N ASP A 48 -17.86 -2.64 -6.56
CA ASP A 48 -18.86 -3.71 -6.39
C ASP A 48 -19.57 -3.67 -5.02
N GLY A 49 -19.14 -2.78 -4.12
CA GLY A 49 -19.65 -2.68 -2.75
C GLY A 49 -19.27 -3.84 -1.84
N THR A 50 -18.45 -4.80 -2.31
CA THR A 50 -18.08 -6.00 -1.55
C THR A 50 -17.29 -5.63 -0.30
N TYR A 51 -16.49 -4.56 -0.35
CA TYR A 51 -15.77 -4.06 0.81
C TYR A 51 -15.67 -2.54 0.88
N SER A 52 -15.50 -2.04 2.09
CA SER A 52 -15.24 -0.63 2.40
C SER A 52 -14.03 -0.52 3.31
N VAL A 53 -12.99 0.15 2.82
CA VAL A 53 -11.70 0.27 3.49
C VAL A 53 -11.64 1.60 4.22
N ILE A 54 -11.42 1.55 5.53
CA ILE A 54 -11.41 2.72 6.40
C ILE A 54 -9.96 3.17 6.61
N GLU A 55 -9.63 4.44 6.38
CA GLU A 55 -8.38 5.00 6.89
C GLU A 55 -8.53 5.36 8.37
N TYR A 56 -7.75 4.70 9.22
CA TYR A 56 -7.78 4.95 10.65
C TYR A 56 -6.89 6.15 11.03
N PRO A 57 -7.42 7.13 11.79
CA PRO A 57 -6.66 8.28 12.24
C PRO A 57 -5.63 7.91 13.32
N VAL A 58 -4.44 8.50 13.22
CA VAL A 58 -3.36 8.30 14.23
C VAL A 58 -3.79 8.87 15.59
N GLY A 59 -3.52 8.13 16.66
CA GLY A 59 -3.76 8.54 18.05
C GLY A 59 -5.22 8.55 18.46
N LYS A 60 -6.13 7.97 17.65
CA LYS A 60 -7.56 7.88 17.95
C LYS A 60 -8.02 6.43 17.90
N GLU A 61 -8.89 6.07 18.84
CA GLU A 61 -9.65 4.82 18.78
C GLU A 61 -10.87 5.01 17.89
N VAL A 62 -11.12 4.02 17.02
CA VAL A 62 -12.29 3.95 16.15
C VAL A 62 -13.02 2.65 16.46
N THR A 63 -14.28 2.76 16.84
CA THR A 63 -15.17 1.60 16.98
C THR A 63 -15.85 1.31 15.65
N VAL A 64 -15.74 0.07 15.19
CA VAL A 64 -16.41 -0.44 13.97
C VAL A 64 -17.34 -1.58 14.36
N ASP A 65 -18.58 -1.57 13.86
CA ASP A 65 -19.48 -2.70 14.07
C ASP A 65 -19.14 -3.82 13.09
N LEU A 66 -19.08 -5.06 13.56
CA LEU A 66 -18.89 -6.24 12.72
C LEU A 66 -20.24 -6.87 12.43
N THR A 67 -20.68 -6.76 11.17
CA THR A 67 -21.98 -7.25 10.73
C THR A 67 -21.86 -8.73 10.34
N PRO A 68 -22.67 -9.64 10.95
CA PRO A 68 -22.68 -11.04 10.57
C PRO A 68 -23.34 -11.22 9.20
N ASN A 69 -22.78 -12.09 8.36
CA ASN A 69 -23.35 -12.38 7.03
C ASN A 69 -24.37 -13.55 7.08
N SER A 70 -24.08 -14.57 7.87
CA SER A 70 -24.85 -15.82 7.89
C SER A 70 -25.14 -16.36 9.30
N MET A 71 -24.83 -15.60 10.36
CA MET A 71 -25.03 -16.03 11.75
C MET A 71 -26.12 -15.23 12.45
N THR A 72 -27.25 -15.89 12.71
CA THR A 72 -28.38 -15.28 13.41
C THR A 72 -28.03 -15.04 14.88
N GLY A 73 -28.30 -13.84 15.39
CA GLY A 73 -28.08 -13.47 16.79
C GLY A 73 -26.64 -13.13 17.16
N ALA A 74 -25.68 -13.41 16.27
CA ALA A 74 -24.29 -13.03 16.46
C ALA A 74 -24.12 -11.51 16.36
N LYS A 75 -23.24 -10.95 17.17
CA LYS A 75 -22.85 -9.54 17.14
C LYS A 75 -21.35 -9.45 17.25
N GLY A 76 -20.76 -8.46 16.61
CA GLY A 76 -19.35 -8.18 16.80
C GLY A 76 -19.06 -6.69 16.79
N MET A 77 -17.98 -6.34 17.45
CA MET A 77 -17.42 -5.01 17.50
C MET A 77 -15.91 -5.16 17.32
N ALA A 78 -15.29 -4.21 16.64
CA ALA A 78 -13.85 -4.04 16.75
C ALA A 78 -13.49 -2.61 17.13
N ARG A 79 -12.45 -2.48 17.95
CA ARG A 79 -11.82 -1.20 18.28
C ARG A 79 -10.46 -1.17 17.60
N VAL A 80 -10.26 -0.16 16.78
CA VAL A 80 -9.04 0.01 15.98
C VAL A 80 -8.34 1.28 16.42
N MET A 81 -7.07 1.17 16.79
CA MET A 81 -6.26 2.29 17.23
C MET A 81 -4.96 2.33 16.43
N ARG A 82 -4.82 3.35 15.58
CA ARG A 82 -3.57 3.58 14.85
C ARG A 82 -2.61 4.37 15.75
N MET A 83 -1.46 3.78 16.03
CA MET A 83 -0.33 4.40 16.73
C MET A 83 0.77 4.77 15.73
N ALA A 84 1.88 5.33 16.21
CA ALA A 84 3.00 5.71 15.35
C ALA A 84 3.77 4.51 14.78
N ASP A 85 3.75 3.38 15.48
CA ASP A 85 4.48 2.13 15.20
C ASP A 85 3.62 1.03 14.57
N GLY A 86 2.32 1.28 14.38
CA GLY A 86 1.39 0.35 13.75
C GLY A 86 -0.04 0.57 14.24
N THR A 87 -0.93 -0.34 13.88
CA THR A 87 -2.34 -0.31 14.25
C THR A 87 -2.68 -1.52 15.12
N LYS A 88 -3.33 -1.26 16.25
CA LYS A 88 -3.89 -2.27 17.15
C LYS A 88 -5.36 -2.50 16.80
N VAL A 89 -5.76 -3.77 16.80
CA VAL A 89 -7.13 -4.20 16.51
C VAL A 89 -7.60 -5.08 17.65
N TYR A 90 -8.67 -4.67 18.32
CA TYR A 90 -9.35 -5.46 19.36
C TYR A 90 -10.67 -5.93 18.81
N VAL A 91 -10.89 -7.23 18.76
CA VAL A 91 -12.14 -7.85 18.32
C VAL A 91 -12.90 -8.38 19.52
N ASP A 92 -14.20 -8.10 19.58
CA ASP A 92 -15.13 -8.63 20.58
C ASP A 92 -16.38 -9.17 19.87
N LEU A 93 -16.62 -10.47 19.96
CA LEU A 93 -17.76 -11.15 19.35
C LEU A 93 -18.61 -11.82 20.43
N THR A 94 -19.92 -11.79 20.22
CA THR A 94 -20.90 -12.39 21.12
C THR A 94 -22.02 -13.07 20.34
N GLY A 95 -22.72 -14.02 20.98
CA GLY A 95 -23.86 -14.70 20.38
C GLY A 95 -23.49 -15.62 19.22
N ILE A 96 -22.23 -16.06 19.13
CA ILE A 96 -21.81 -17.01 18.09
C ILE A 96 -22.33 -18.39 18.46
N THR A 97 -23.18 -18.94 17.61
CA THR A 97 -23.74 -20.29 17.76
C THR A 97 -23.25 -21.17 16.60
N GLY A 98 -23.08 -22.47 16.86
CA GLY A 98 -22.58 -23.42 15.87
C GLY A 98 -21.31 -24.17 16.27
N GLU A 99 -20.89 -25.07 15.40
CA GLU A 99 -19.76 -25.98 15.61
C GLU A 99 -18.40 -25.31 15.36
N THR A 100 -18.32 -24.35 14.45
CA THR A 100 -17.08 -23.63 14.14
C THR A 100 -16.64 -22.78 15.33
N LYS A 101 -15.50 -23.16 15.94
CA LYS A 101 -14.90 -22.42 17.06
C LYS A 101 -13.73 -21.53 16.65
N ASN A 102 -13.16 -21.75 15.47
CA ASN A 102 -12.00 -21.01 15.00
C ASN A 102 -12.39 -20.17 13.79
N PHE A 103 -12.20 -18.86 13.92
CA PHE A 103 -12.24 -17.92 12.81
C PHE A 103 -10.86 -17.29 12.63
N TYR A 104 -10.63 -16.70 11.47
CA TYR A 104 -9.39 -16.02 11.15
C TYR A 104 -9.71 -14.58 10.79
N ALA A 105 -9.07 -13.65 11.49
CA ALA A 105 -9.20 -12.22 11.23
C ALA A 105 -8.24 -11.80 10.13
N TYR A 106 -8.75 -11.02 9.17
CA TYR A 106 -7.98 -10.47 8.06
C TYR A 106 -8.16 -8.95 7.98
N ALA A 107 -7.06 -8.25 7.73
CA ALA A 107 -7.09 -6.86 7.28
C ALA A 107 -7.07 -6.87 5.74
N VAL A 108 -8.15 -6.42 5.13
CA VAL A 108 -8.30 -6.33 3.67
C VAL A 108 -7.92 -4.92 3.24
N ASP A 109 -6.92 -4.82 2.38
CA ASP A 109 -6.39 -3.53 1.92
C ASP A 109 -7.29 -2.89 0.83
N PRO A 110 -6.99 -1.65 0.37
CA PRO A 110 -7.71 -1.01 -0.73
C PRO A 110 -7.80 -1.83 -2.03
N SER A 111 -6.81 -2.68 -2.29
CA SER A 111 -6.77 -3.58 -3.45
C SER A 111 -7.55 -4.88 -3.25
N GLY A 112 -8.20 -5.06 -2.09
CA GLY A 112 -8.98 -6.26 -1.79
C GLY A 112 -8.13 -7.45 -1.37
N MET A 113 -6.83 -7.24 -1.13
CA MET A 113 -5.91 -8.29 -0.72
C MET A 113 -6.01 -8.50 0.80
N PRO A 114 -6.39 -9.71 1.26
CA PRO A 114 -6.46 -10.01 2.68
C PRO A 114 -5.07 -10.30 3.24
N THR A 115 -4.74 -9.68 4.37
CA THR A 115 -3.58 -10.01 5.21
C THR A 115 -4.06 -10.67 6.49
N LEU A 116 -3.61 -11.90 6.75
CA LEU A 116 -3.95 -12.64 7.97
C LEU A 116 -3.40 -11.91 9.20
N LEU A 117 -4.28 -11.58 10.15
CA LEU A 117 -3.93 -11.00 11.44
C LEU A 117 -3.71 -12.07 12.50
N GLY A 118 -4.56 -13.10 12.50
CA GLY A 118 -4.47 -14.22 13.42
C GLY A 118 -5.82 -14.89 13.71
N PRO A 119 -5.83 -15.92 14.56
CA PRO A 119 -7.03 -16.65 14.92
C PRO A 119 -7.90 -15.86 15.93
N VAL A 120 -9.21 -16.06 15.84
CA VAL A 120 -10.23 -15.63 16.79
C VAL A 120 -10.95 -16.89 17.27
N ILE A 121 -10.68 -17.27 18.52
CA ILE A 121 -11.20 -18.50 19.12
C ILE A 121 -12.49 -18.17 19.87
N VAL A 122 -13.55 -18.92 19.59
CA VAL A 122 -14.87 -18.77 20.21
C VAL A 122 -15.04 -19.78 21.33
N GLU A 123 -15.29 -19.27 22.53
CA GLU A 123 -15.58 -20.07 23.72
C GLU A 123 -16.94 -19.64 24.29
N ASN A 124 -17.84 -20.60 24.48
CA ASN A 124 -19.19 -20.35 25.03
C ASN A 124 -19.97 -19.24 24.30
N GLY A 125 -19.78 -19.12 22.98
CA GLY A 125 -20.42 -18.12 22.14
C GLY A 125 -19.84 -16.71 22.26
N LEU A 126 -18.68 -16.56 22.91
CA LEU A 126 -17.93 -15.33 23.08
C LEU A 126 -16.55 -15.48 22.43
N ALA A 127 -16.01 -14.38 21.89
CA ALA A 127 -14.63 -14.36 21.41
C ALA A 127 -14.00 -12.99 21.62
N LYS A 128 -12.76 -12.95 22.12
CA LYS A 128 -11.97 -11.74 22.22
C LYS A 128 -10.59 -12.00 21.65
N ALA A 129 -10.09 -11.09 20.82
CA ALA A 129 -8.77 -11.20 20.23
C ALA A 129 -8.12 -9.83 20.05
N GLU A 130 -6.80 -9.79 20.11
CA GLU A 130 -6.00 -8.59 19.88
C GLU A 130 -4.95 -8.87 18.81
N PHE A 131 -4.82 -7.95 17.85
CA PHE A 131 -3.88 -8.05 16.74
C PHE A 131 -3.09 -6.75 16.55
N SER A 132 -1.98 -6.87 15.82
CA SER A 132 -1.14 -5.74 15.39
C SER A 132 -0.93 -5.84 13.89
N THR A 133 -1.10 -4.73 13.16
CA THR A 133 -0.86 -4.65 11.73
C THR A 133 -0.13 -3.35 11.37
N PRO A 134 0.81 -3.34 10.41
CA PRO A 134 1.41 -2.09 9.93
C PRO A 134 0.45 -1.25 9.06
N MET A 135 -0.72 -1.79 8.72
CA MET A 135 -1.69 -1.12 7.84
C MET A 135 -2.39 0.04 8.54
N ASN A 136 -2.55 1.15 7.83
CA ASN A 136 -3.33 2.31 8.25
C ASN A 136 -4.73 2.37 7.63
N GLN A 137 -4.93 1.66 6.51
CA GLN A 137 -6.18 1.61 5.79
C GLN A 137 -6.56 0.14 5.54
N PHE A 138 -7.66 -0.31 6.13
CA PHE A 138 -8.16 -1.67 5.89
C PHE A 138 -9.66 -1.80 6.22
N MET A 139 -10.30 -2.80 5.62
CA MET A 139 -11.53 -3.39 6.13
C MET A 139 -11.17 -4.61 7.00
N LEU A 140 -11.88 -4.81 8.12
CA LEU A 140 -11.71 -6.00 8.95
C LEU A 140 -12.73 -7.07 8.55
N VAL A 141 -12.24 -8.29 8.31
CA VAL A 141 -13.06 -9.45 7.94
C VAL A 141 -12.73 -10.65 8.80
N LEU A 142 -13.74 -11.45 9.13
CA LEU A 142 -13.56 -12.76 9.75
C LEU A 142 -14.09 -13.86 8.82
N SER A 143 -13.27 -14.88 8.62
CA SER A 143 -13.54 -16.04 7.76
C SER A 143 -13.32 -17.34 8.53
N PRO A 144 -14.06 -18.43 8.24
CA PRO A 144 -13.77 -19.74 8.80
C PRO A 144 -12.55 -20.40 8.12
N ASN A 145 -12.12 -19.87 6.97
CA ASN A 145 -11.01 -20.41 6.19
C ASN A 145 -9.71 -19.67 6.53
N GLU A 146 -8.67 -20.46 6.83
CA GLU A 146 -7.29 -19.99 6.86
C GLU A 146 -6.75 -19.81 5.42
N GLY A 147 -5.82 -18.88 5.23
CA GLY A 147 -5.12 -18.71 3.96
C GLY A 147 -5.95 -18.06 2.85
N LEU A 148 -6.87 -17.14 3.18
CA LEU A 148 -7.51 -16.32 2.15
C LEU A 148 -6.45 -15.55 1.35
N THR A 149 -6.57 -15.57 0.03
CA THR A 149 -5.71 -14.81 -0.89
C THR A 149 -6.46 -13.71 -1.62
N THR A 150 -7.80 -13.78 -1.65
CA THR A 150 -8.71 -12.80 -2.26
C THR A 150 -9.99 -12.68 -1.43
N ILE A 151 -10.70 -11.57 -1.59
CA ILE A 151 -12.06 -11.35 -1.03
C ILE A 151 -12.99 -11.02 -2.19
N ASP A 152 -13.90 -11.95 -2.49
CA ASP A 152 -14.94 -11.80 -3.50
C ASP A 152 -16.33 -12.15 -2.90
N THR A 153 -17.35 -12.26 -3.76
CA THR A 153 -18.71 -12.62 -3.38
C THR A 153 -18.88 -14.09 -2.99
N ALA A 154 -17.99 -14.97 -3.44
CA ALA A 154 -17.98 -16.39 -3.11
C ALA A 154 -17.17 -16.70 -1.83
N THR A 155 -16.33 -15.75 -1.40
CA THR A 155 -15.44 -15.92 -0.26
C THR A 155 -16.27 -16.09 1.03
N PRO A 156 -16.06 -17.16 1.80
CA PRO A 156 -16.81 -17.42 3.01
C PRO A 156 -16.41 -16.41 4.09
N VAL A 157 -17.18 -15.33 4.18
CA VAL A 157 -17.00 -14.29 5.18
C VAL A 157 -18.15 -14.36 6.17
N VAL A 158 -17.80 -14.49 7.44
CA VAL A 158 -18.76 -14.60 8.55
C VAL A 158 -19.08 -13.23 9.14
N PHE A 159 -18.07 -12.36 9.29
CA PHE A 159 -18.25 -10.97 9.71
C PHE A 159 -17.50 -10.00 8.81
N ARG A 160 -18.12 -8.84 8.57
CA ARG A 160 -17.50 -7.69 7.87
C ARG A 160 -17.60 -6.45 8.74
N SER A 161 -16.53 -5.65 8.82
CA SER A 161 -16.61 -4.33 9.43
C SER A 161 -17.49 -3.41 8.59
N SER A 162 -18.43 -2.76 9.26
CA SER A 162 -19.22 -1.66 8.73
C SER A 162 -18.42 -0.36 8.70
N VAL A 163 -18.90 0.60 7.91
CA VAL A 163 -18.37 1.95 7.90
C VAL A 163 -18.88 2.71 9.14
N PRO A 164 -17.99 3.23 10.01
CA PRO A 164 -18.42 3.94 11.20
C PRO A 164 -19.14 5.25 10.89
N LYS A 165 -20.02 5.68 11.79
CA LYS A 165 -20.71 6.97 11.68
C LYS A 165 -19.69 8.12 11.63
N GLY A 166 -19.92 9.08 10.73
CA GLY A 166 -19.06 10.26 10.57
C GLY A 166 -17.92 10.09 9.57
N TYR A 167 -17.77 8.92 8.96
CA TYR A 167 -16.84 8.71 7.85
C TYR A 167 -17.54 8.96 6.51
N ALA A 168 -16.88 9.70 5.62
CA ALA A 168 -17.37 9.93 4.28
C ALA A 168 -16.96 8.76 3.38
N VAL A 169 -17.94 8.08 2.80
CA VAL A 169 -17.70 7.05 1.78
C VAL A 169 -17.39 7.75 0.47
N VAL A 170 -16.13 7.66 0.06
CA VAL A 170 -15.68 8.02 -1.27
C VAL A 170 -15.78 6.74 -2.11
N ALA A 171 -16.77 6.70 -2.99
CA ALA A 171 -16.81 5.67 -4.01
C ALA A 171 -15.53 5.78 -4.83
N ASN A 172 -14.82 4.67 -4.99
CA ASN A 172 -13.64 4.62 -5.85
C ASN A 172 -14.11 4.65 -7.32
N ARG A 173 -14.61 5.81 -7.77
CA ARG A 173 -14.99 6.02 -9.16
C ARG A 173 -13.70 6.14 -9.98
N PRO A 174 -13.50 5.34 -11.04
CA PRO A 174 -12.47 5.67 -12.01
C PRO A 174 -12.82 7.03 -12.59
N SER A 175 -11.88 7.97 -12.52
CA SER A 175 -12.00 9.30 -13.14
C SER A 175 -12.21 9.12 -14.65
N SER A 176 -13.47 9.07 -15.06
CA SER A 176 -13.90 9.16 -16.44
C SER A 176 -14.97 10.25 -16.50
N THR A 177 -14.52 11.45 -16.87
CA THR A 177 -15.40 12.51 -17.36
C THR A 177 -16.05 12.04 -18.66
N VAL A 178 -17.34 11.69 -18.63
CA VAL A 178 -18.36 12.17 -19.57
C VAL A 178 -19.72 12.10 -18.85
N ALA A 179 -20.41 13.24 -18.78
CA ALA A 179 -21.79 13.31 -18.34
C ALA A 179 -22.70 12.75 -19.44
N THR A 180 -23.61 11.83 -19.09
CA THR A 180 -24.98 11.79 -19.65
C THR A 180 -25.88 10.91 -18.77
N ASP A 181 -27.16 11.28 -18.76
CA ASP A 181 -28.22 10.96 -17.82
C ASP A 181 -28.59 9.47 -17.59
N GLU A 182 -29.28 9.31 -16.46
CA GLU A 182 -29.98 8.16 -15.87
C GLU A 182 -30.51 7.05 -16.80
N LYS A 183 -30.18 5.78 -16.47
CA LYS A 183 -31.12 4.78 -15.94
C LYS A 183 -30.40 3.49 -15.54
N GLN A 184 -30.58 3.06 -14.30
CA GLN A 184 -30.20 1.72 -13.82
C GLN A 184 -30.97 0.64 -14.57
N VAL A 185 -30.25 -0.28 -15.22
CA VAL A 185 -30.69 -1.67 -15.44
C VAL A 185 -29.46 -2.56 -15.27
N ALA A 186 -29.61 -3.60 -14.44
CA ALA A 186 -28.60 -4.60 -14.16
C ALA A 186 -28.08 -5.24 -15.44
N ASN A 187 -26.76 -5.34 -15.59
CA ASN A 187 -26.16 -6.24 -16.56
C ASN A 187 -24.82 -6.77 -16.06
N SER A 188 -24.75 -8.10 -15.94
CA SER A 188 -23.58 -8.89 -15.58
C SER A 188 -22.50 -8.70 -16.64
N GLN A 189 -21.38 -8.05 -16.28
CA GLN A 189 -20.22 -7.86 -17.14
C GLN A 189 -18.90 -8.00 -16.34
N PRO A 190 -17.81 -8.40 -17.00
CA PRO A 190 -16.81 -9.34 -16.47
C PRO A 190 -15.84 -8.70 -15.48
N VAL A 191 -15.21 -9.55 -14.67
CA VAL A 191 -14.15 -9.25 -13.69
C VAL A 191 -13.14 -8.24 -14.26
N VAL A 192 -13.17 -7.01 -13.76
CA VAL A 192 -12.24 -5.95 -14.18
C VAL A 192 -11.09 -5.87 -13.20
N SER A 193 -9.90 -6.08 -13.75
CA SER A 193 -8.61 -5.81 -13.14
C SER A 193 -8.54 -4.41 -12.52
N ILE A 194 -7.98 -4.31 -11.30
CA ILE A 194 -7.73 -3.06 -10.56
C ILE A 194 -6.70 -2.15 -11.28
N TYR A 195 -5.99 -2.70 -12.26
CA TYR A 195 -5.08 -1.99 -13.15
C TYR A 195 -5.62 -2.15 -14.58
N ASP A 196 -6.49 -1.24 -15.02
CA ASP A 196 -6.99 -1.22 -16.41
C ASP A 196 -5.84 -0.82 -17.36
N VAL A 197 -5.00 -1.80 -17.65
CA VAL A 197 -3.84 -1.69 -18.52
C VAL A 197 -4.17 -2.50 -19.77
N PRO A 198 -4.40 -1.84 -20.91
CA PRO A 198 -4.73 -2.54 -22.14
C PRO A 198 -3.59 -3.50 -22.53
N LEU A 199 -3.97 -4.69 -22.95
CA LEU A 199 -3.01 -5.66 -23.49
C LEU A 199 -2.38 -5.12 -24.77
N LEU A 200 -1.10 -5.42 -24.94
CA LEU A 200 -0.29 -4.88 -26.02
C LEU A 200 -0.41 -5.64 -27.35
N GLY A 201 -1.12 -6.77 -27.37
CA GLY A 201 -1.36 -7.61 -28.54
C GLY A 201 -0.07 -8.17 -29.14
N ILE A 202 0.85 -8.62 -28.29
CA ILE A 202 2.22 -9.03 -28.70
C ILE A 202 2.19 -10.19 -29.70
N THR A 203 1.28 -11.15 -29.51
CA THR A 203 1.10 -12.32 -30.39
C THR A 203 0.68 -11.97 -31.81
N ARG A 204 0.11 -10.77 -32.03
CA ARG A 204 -0.34 -10.27 -33.33
C ARG A 204 0.74 -9.46 -34.06
N ARG A 205 1.94 -9.27 -33.48
CA ARG A 205 2.99 -8.46 -34.12
C ARG A 205 3.84 -9.27 -35.09
N GLU A 206 4.07 -8.67 -36.26
CA GLU A 206 5.12 -9.07 -37.18
C GLU A 206 6.50 -8.91 -36.50
N LYS A 207 7.44 -9.79 -36.84
CA LYS A 207 8.79 -9.82 -36.25
C LYS A 207 9.44 -8.43 -36.24
N GLY A 208 9.87 -7.94 -35.08
CA GLY A 208 10.62 -6.68 -34.98
C GLY A 208 10.55 -6.02 -33.60
N GLU A 209 11.39 -5.01 -33.39
CA GLU A 209 11.32 -4.15 -32.23
C GLU A 209 10.16 -3.14 -32.39
N THR A 210 9.29 -3.06 -31.39
CA THR A 210 8.22 -2.06 -31.36
C THR A 210 8.56 -0.96 -30.38
N GLU A 211 8.57 0.30 -30.84
CA GLU A 211 8.64 1.48 -29.98
C GLU A 211 7.22 1.93 -29.59
N ILE A 212 6.98 2.11 -28.29
CA ILE A 212 5.77 2.72 -27.73
C ILE A 212 6.19 3.99 -27.00
N ARG A 213 5.67 5.13 -27.44
CA ARG A 213 5.89 6.43 -26.78
C ARG A 213 4.88 6.63 -25.68
N ILE A 214 5.35 7.09 -24.53
CA ILE A 214 4.57 7.16 -23.30
C ILE A 214 4.49 8.62 -22.87
N LYS A 215 3.25 9.06 -22.66
CA LYS A 215 2.93 10.32 -22.00
C LYS A 215 2.55 9.98 -20.56
N PHE A 216 3.35 10.43 -19.62
CA PHE A 216 3.05 10.23 -18.20
C PHE A 216 2.03 11.27 -17.72
N ALA A 217 1.19 10.87 -16.77
CA ALA A 217 0.18 11.72 -16.12
C ALA A 217 0.54 11.99 -14.64
N GLY A 218 -0.27 12.80 -13.96
CA GLY A 218 -0.13 13.07 -12.52
C GLY A 218 1.22 13.68 -12.15
N ASP A 219 1.84 13.19 -11.09
CA ASP A 219 3.14 13.69 -10.58
C ASP A 219 4.31 13.43 -11.55
N LEU A 220 4.09 12.65 -12.62
CA LEU A 220 5.05 12.44 -13.70
C LEU A 220 4.69 13.24 -14.96
N ALA A 221 3.70 14.13 -14.91
CA ALA A 221 3.31 14.96 -16.04
C ALA A 221 4.51 15.78 -16.57
N GLY A 222 4.75 15.69 -17.88
CA GLY A 222 5.88 16.33 -18.55
C GLY A 222 7.12 15.43 -18.69
N LEU A 223 7.19 14.30 -17.98
CA LEU A 223 8.18 13.26 -18.26
C LEU A 223 7.89 12.61 -19.61
N LYS A 224 8.94 12.21 -20.33
CA LYS A 224 8.82 11.47 -21.60
C LYS A 224 9.34 10.06 -21.41
N GLY A 225 8.62 9.09 -21.95
CA GLY A 225 9.01 7.69 -21.88
C GLY A 225 8.95 7.01 -23.24
N LYS A 226 9.79 6.00 -23.42
CA LYS A 226 9.75 5.10 -24.57
C LYS A 226 9.96 3.66 -24.10
N ALA A 227 9.05 2.78 -24.46
CA ALA A 227 9.28 1.35 -24.34
C ALA A 227 9.60 0.72 -25.70
N TYR A 228 10.62 -0.12 -25.68
CA TYR A 228 11.05 -0.96 -26.77
C TYR A 228 10.72 -2.40 -26.40
N ILE A 229 9.95 -3.05 -27.26
CA ILE A 229 9.48 -4.42 -27.04
C ILE A 229 9.97 -5.26 -28.21
N ASN A 230 10.78 -6.27 -27.92
CA ASN A 230 11.36 -7.16 -28.91
C ASN A 230 10.99 -8.60 -28.57
N SER A 231 10.04 -9.15 -29.31
CA SER A 231 9.64 -10.55 -29.19
C SER A 231 10.67 -11.45 -29.88
N SER A 232 11.27 -12.37 -29.13
CA SER A 232 12.20 -13.36 -29.71
C SER A 232 11.45 -14.60 -30.20
N LYS A 233 12.04 -15.34 -31.14
CA LYS A 233 11.52 -16.63 -31.61
C LYS A 233 11.49 -17.71 -30.51
N ALA A 234 12.22 -17.52 -29.41
CA ALA A 234 12.33 -18.48 -28.32
C ALA A 234 11.20 -18.34 -27.26
N GLY A 235 10.17 -17.53 -27.53
CA GLY A 235 9.03 -17.32 -26.62
C GLY A 235 9.29 -16.31 -25.50
N VAL A 236 10.50 -15.73 -25.43
CA VAL A 236 10.84 -14.68 -24.47
C VAL A 236 10.77 -13.32 -25.14
N THR A 237 10.08 -12.37 -24.49
CA THR A 237 9.97 -10.98 -24.94
C THR A 237 10.89 -10.10 -24.12
N LYS A 238 11.80 -9.39 -24.81
CA LYS A 238 12.70 -8.41 -24.20
C LYS A 238 12.01 -7.05 -24.14
N ILE A 239 12.09 -6.41 -22.98
CA ILE A 239 11.47 -5.12 -22.71
C ILE A 239 12.56 -4.16 -22.24
N LYS A 240 12.60 -2.99 -22.87
CA LYS A 240 13.48 -1.89 -22.47
C LYS A 240 12.64 -0.62 -22.36
N MET A 241 12.60 -0.05 -21.17
CA MET A 241 11.92 1.22 -20.90
C MET A 241 12.96 2.30 -20.67
N ARG A 242 12.88 3.38 -21.44
CA ARG A 242 13.69 4.59 -21.27
C ARG A 242 12.80 5.71 -20.75
N PHE A 243 13.31 6.41 -19.75
CA PHE A 243 12.76 7.66 -19.24
C PHE A 243 13.70 8.78 -19.62
N ASP A 244 13.16 9.82 -20.24
CA ASP A 244 13.85 11.06 -20.54
C ASP A 244 13.34 12.15 -19.59
N ASP A 245 14.18 13.14 -19.29
CA ASP A 245 13.87 14.27 -18.40
C ASP A 245 13.62 13.89 -16.92
N MET A 246 14.31 12.86 -16.43
CA MET A 246 14.19 12.33 -15.06
C MET A 246 14.49 13.35 -13.94
N LYS A 247 15.13 14.48 -14.24
CA LYS A 247 15.31 15.59 -13.28
C LYS A 247 13.99 16.25 -12.86
N LEU A 248 12.97 16.16 -13.71
CA LEU A 248 11.62 16.69 -13.45
C LEU A 248 10.79 15.73 -12.61
N ALA A 249 11.17 14.46 -12.57
CA ALA A 249 10.43 13.43 -11.85
C ALA A 249 10.76 13.45 -10.34
N PRO A 250 9.84 12.99 -9.46
CA PRO A 250 10.07 12.81 -8.03
C PRO A 250 11.40 12.12 -7.71
N LYS A 251 12.16 12.73 -6.79
CA LYS A 251 13.50 12.30 -6.37
C LYS A 251 13.39 11.29 -5.22
N GLN A 252 14.41 10.45 -5.10
CA GLN A 252 14.51 9.37 -4.12
C GLN A 252 13.31 8.40 -4.16
N LYS A 253 12.66 8.30 -5.32
CA LYS A 253 11.60 7.33 -5.58
C LYS A 253 12.08 6.22 -6.51
N ARG A 254 11.41 5.08 -6.43
CA ARG A 254 11.66 3.91 -7.24
C ARG A 254 10.62 3.80 -8.34
N TYR A 255 11.06 3.81 -9.58
CA TYR A 255 10.23 3.67 -10.76
C TYR A 255 10.27 2.21 -11.14
N VAL A 256 9.14 1.53 -11.05
CA VAL A 256 9.04 0.09 -11.27
C VAL A 256 8.23 -0.16 -12.53
N LEU A 257 8.77 -0.96 -13.44
CA LEU A 257 8.10 -1.40 -14.65
C LEU A 257 7.47 -2.76 -14.39
N TRP A 258 6.17 -2.86 -14.70
CA TRP A 258 5.38 -4.06 -14.52
C TRP A 258 4.82 -4.54 -15.87
N ALA A 259 4.70 -5.85 -15.99
CA ALA A 259 3.83 -6.49 -16.97
C ALA A 259 2.62 -7.05 -16.25
N VAL A 260 1.45 -6.95 -16.87
CA VAL A 260 0.21 -7.60 -16.42
C VAL A 260 -0.26 -8.57 -17.48
N SER A 261 -0.51 -9.82 -17.10
CA SER A 261 -1.04 -10.85 -18.01
C SER A 261 -2.56 -10.72 -18.20
N PRO A 262 -3.15 -11.42 -19.19
CA PRO A 262 -4.59 -11.41 -19.42
C PRO A 262 -5.42 -11.92 -18.23
N ASP A 263 -4.83 -12.76 -17.38
CA ASP A 263 -5.42 -13.24 -16.12
C ASP A 263 -5.21 -12.27 -14.94
N ASN A 264 -4.68 -11.08 -15.23
CA ASN A 264 -4.40 -10.02 -14.27
C ASN A 264 -3.30 -10.32 -13.23
N THR A 265 -2.36 -11.20 -13.56
CA THR A 265 -1.17 -11.42 -12.74
C THR A 265 -0.09 -10.39 -13.05
N PHE A 266 0.50 -9.78 -12.02
CA PHE A 266 1.56 -8.79 -12.17
C PHE A 266 2.95 -9.43 -12.09
N THR A 267 3.80 -9.07 -13.05
CA THR A 267 5.21 -9.47 -13.08
C THR A 267 6.09 -8.24 -13.10
N LYS A 268 7.02 -8.15 -12.14
CA LYS A 268 8.01 -7.09 -12.09
C LYS A 268 9.07 -7.29 -13.17
N ILE A 269 9.16 -6.36 -14.11
CA ILE A 269 10.16 -6.40 -15.19
C ILE A 269 11.49 -5.83 -14.70
N GLY A 270 11.44 -4.76 -13.91
CA GLY A 270 12.63 -4.15 -13.33
C GLY A 270 12.33 -2.80 -12.73
N GLN A 271 13.38 -2.11 -12.28
CA GLN A 271 13.23 -0.84 -11.58
C GLN A 271 14.47 0.05 -11.65
N VAL A 272 14.26 1.34 -11.41
CA VAL A 272 15.33 2.33 -11.27
C VAL A 272 15.00 3.33 -10.17
N ILE A 273 16.01 3.78 -9.43
CA ILE A 273 15.85 4.83 -8.41
C ILE A 273 16.25 6.17 -9.02
N ASN A 274 15.36 7.15 -8.96
CA ASN A 274 15.67 8.50 -9.40
C ASN A 274 16.40 9.28 -8.29
N THR A 275 17.71 9.47 -8.42
CA THR A 275 18.48 10.29 -7.48
C THR A 275 18.32 11.80 -7.74
N GLY A 276 17.58 12.20 -8.79
CA GLY A 276 17.40 13.59 -9.22
C GLY A 276 18.61 14.19 -9.96
N LYS A 277 19.69 13.42 -10.12
CA LYS A 277 20.91 13.87 -10.81
C LYS A 277 20.94 13.50 -12.30
N ARG A 278 20.22 12.44 -12.68
CA ARG A 278 20.27 11.88 -14.04
C ARG A 278 19.22 12.54 -14.93
N GLN A 279 19.61 12.86 -16.16
CA GLN A 279 18.66 13.28 -17.19
C GLN A 279 17.82 12.11 -17.69
N GLU A 280 18.42 10.92 -17.74
CA GLU A 280 17.82 9.73 -18.32
C GLU A 280 17.95 8.54 -17.38
N ALA A 281 16.98 7.64 -17.46
CA ALA A 281 16.99 6.36 -16.75
C ALA A 281 16.49 5.25 -17.65
N GLU A 282 16.93 4.02 -17.38
CA GLU A 282 16.57 2.87 -18.19
C GLU A 282 16.28 1.66 -17.31
N ILE A 283 15.22 0.93 -17.66
CA ILE A 283 14.87 -0.38 -17.09
C ILE A 283 14.92 -1.39 -18.23
N ARG A 284 15.62 -2.51 -18.01
CA ARG A 284 15.63 -3.66 -18.92
C ARG A 284 15.12 -4.88 -18.18
N GLY A 285 14.34 -5.70 -18.87
CA GLY A 285 13.91 -7.01 -18.36
C GLY A 285 13.33 -7.86 -19.48
N GLU A 286 12.90 -9.05 -19.12
CA GLU A 286 12.34 -10.03 -20.05
C GLU A 286 11.11 -10.67 -19.43
N THR A 287 10.19 -11.14 -20.27
CA THR A 287 8.99 -11.86 -19.83
C THR A 287 8.70 -13.03 -20.77
N ALA A 288 8.20 -14.13 -20.20
CA ALA A 288 7.72 -15.29 -20.95
C ALA A 288 6.21 -15.21 -21.26
N LEU A 289 5.55 -14.10 -20.89
CA LEU A 289 4.14 -13.88 -21.17
C LEU A 289 3.91 -13.77 -22.69
N ALA A 290 2.95 -14.56 -23.19
CA ALA A 290 2.58 -14.55 -24.60
C ALA A 290 1.95 -13.21 -25.03
N ASP A 291 1.12 -12.63 -24.16
CA ASP A 291 0.61 -11.27 -24.28
C ASP A 291 0.53 -10.62 -22.89
N PHE A 292 0.65 -9.30 -22.83
CA PHE A 292 0.66 -8.56 -21.57
C PHE A 292 0.40 -7.07 -21.80
N GLY A 293 -0.12 -6.41 -20.77
CA GLY A 293 -0.08 -4.95 -20.63
C GLY A 293 1.24 -4.52 -19.98
N LEU A 294 1.72 -3.31 -20.26
CA LEU A 294 2.83 -2.69 -19.54
C LEU A 294 2.34 -1.46 -18.78
N PHE A 295 2.92 -1.20 -17.62
CA PHE A 295 2.70 0.03 -16.87
C PHE A 295 3.85 0.34 -15.90
N VAL A 296 3.91 1.59 -15.44
CA VAL A 296 4.92 2.05 -14.46
C VAL A 296 4.22 2.56 -13.20
N THR A 297 4.76 2.14 -12.06
CA THR A 297 4.43 2.70 -10.74
C THR A 297 5.62 3.45 -10.15
N VAL A 298 5.33 4.36 -9.21
CA VAL A 298 6.33 5.03 -8.37
C VAL A 298 6.16 4.52 -6.95
N GLU A 299 7.22 3.92 -6.41
CA GLU A 299 7.22 3.21 -5.13
C GLU A 299 8.22 3.85 -4.15
N GLU A 300 7.90 3.81 -2.86
CA GLU A 300 8.78 4.30 -1.78
C GLU A 300 9.87 3.29 -1.43
N LYS A 301 9.57 2.01 -1.59
CA LYS A 301 10.44 0.88 -1.23
C LYS A 301 10.41 -0.19 -2.31
N ASP A 302 11.26 -1.19 -2.16
CA ASP A 302 11.19 -2.35 -3.05
C ASP A 302 9.91 -3.16 -2.74
N VAL A 303 9.16 -3.50 -3.79
CA VAL A 303 7.87 -4.20 -3.67
C VAL A 303 7.83 -5.36 -4.67
N MET A 304 7.07 -6.40 -4.30
CA MET A 304 6.85 -7.60 -5.12
C MET A 304 5.54 -7.56 -5.92
N GLN A 305 4.66 -6.62 -5.58
CA GLN A 305 3.40 -6.31 -6.28
C GLN A 305 3.30 -4.78 -6.41
N PRO A 306 2.62 -4.25 -7.43
CA PRO A 306 2.42 -2.81 -7.56
C PRO A 306 1.63 -2.27 -6.37
N THR A 307 2.14 -1.24 -5.70
CA THR A 307 1.43 -0.58 -4.58
C THR A 307 1.22 0.92 -4.80
N GLY A 308 1.96 1.50 -5.75
CA GLY A 308 1.84 2.88 -6.16
C GLY A 308 0.82 3.10 -7.28
N THR A 309 0.49 4.37 -7.50
CA THR A 309 -0.37 4.83 -8.59
C THR A 309 0.19 4.44 -9.97
N ILE A 310 -0.69 4.10 -10.92
CA ILE A 310 -0.30 3.95 -12.32
C ILE A 310 -0.07 5.33 -12.92
N TYR A 311 1.13 5.60 -13.40
CA TYR A 311 1.44 6.87 -14.07
C TYR A 311 1.37 6.79 -15.60
N ALA A 312 1.32 5.59 -16.15
CA ALA A 312 1.10 5.34 -17.57
C ALA A 312 0.68 3.88 -17.83
N PRO A 313 -0.58 3.61 -18.24
CA PRO A 313 -0.93 2.36 -18.91
C PRO A 313 -0.45 2.42 -20.37
N PHE A 314 0.17 1.34 -20.86
CA PHE A 314 0.74 1.31 -22.20
C PHE A 314 -0.33 0.82 -23.16
N GLY A 315 -1.06 1.74 -23.78
CA GLY A 315 -2.08 1.43 -24.79
C GLY A 315 -1.73 1.96 -26.17
N ARG A 316 -2.32 1.36 -27.21
CA ARG A 316 -2.40 2.03 -28.52
C ARG A 316 -3.32 3.25 -28.38
N MET A 317 -2.81 4.42 -28.79
CA MET A 317 -3.68 5.47 -29.33
C MET A 317 -4.06 5.09 -30.76
#